data_AF-A0A497C5P1-F1
#
_entry.id   AF-A0A497C5P1-F1
#
_cell.length_a   1.000
_cell.length_b   1.000
_cell.length_c   1.000
_cell.angle_alpha   90.00
_cell.angle_beta   90.00
_cell.angle_gamma   90.00
#
_symmetry.space_group_name_H-M   'P 1'
#
loop_
_entity.id
_entity.type
_entity.pdbx_description
1 polymer ?
#
loop_
_entity_poly.entity_id
_entity_poly.type
_entity_poly.pdbx_seq_one_letter_code
_entity_poly.pdbx_strand_id
1 'polypeptide(L)'
;MEERIRERYSEAILDQALEACGIDKRTIQALDGFENYIYEFQGPAGPGVLRISHCIRRDPDWIQAELDWIDYLYNHGVGVSQPLRSVQGKWVESLEDGVDGFFLVSAFEKARGEPHRGPDWPDGLL
;
A
#
# COMPACT_ATOMS: atom_id res chain seq x y z
N MET A 1 -14.03 -3.21 5.09
CA MET A 1 -13.16 -4.11 5.88
C MET A 1 -13.98 -5.14 6.65
N GLU A 2 -13.84 -6.42 6.34
CA GLU A 2 -14.46 -7.55 7.07
C GLU A 2 -14.00 -7.64 8.53
N GLU A 3 -14.92 -8.01 9.41
CA GLU A 3 -14.71 -8.08 10.86
C GLU A 3 -13.57 -9.04 11.24
N ARG A 4 -13.51 -10.23 10.63
CA ARG A 4 -12.47 -11.23 10.86
C ARG A 4 -11.05 -10.73 10.57
N ILE A 5 -10.88 -9.82 9.62
CA ILE A 5 -9.58 -9.20 9.32
C ILE A 5 -9.26 -8.15 10.39
N ARG A 6 -10.28 -7.39 10.81
CA ARG A 6 -10.13 -6.36 11.84
C ARG A 6 -9.72 -6.93 13.20
N GLU A 7 -10.28 -8.07 13.58
CA GLU A 7 -9.96 -8.76 14.85
C GLU A 7 -8.52 -9.31 14.89
N ARG A 8 -7.93 -9.59 13.72
CA ARG A 8 -6.58 -10.14 13.58
C ARG A 8 -5.51 -9.06 13.39
N TYR A 9 -5.92 -7.85 13.01
CA TYR A 9 -5.00 -6.74 12.85
C TYR A 9 -4.61 -6.19 14.23
N SER A 10 -3.30 -5.98 14.43
CA SER A 10 -2.76 -5.52 15.70
C SER A 10 -1.60 -4.55 15.47
N GLU A 11 -1.20 -3.84 16.53
CA GLU A 11 -0.01 -2.98 16.49
C GLU A 11 1.25 -3.78 16.14
N ALA A 12 1.33 -5.06 16.54
CA ALA A 12 2.45 -5.92 16.18
C ALA A 12 2.52 -6.19 14.66
N ILE A 13 1.38 -6.35 13.98
CA ILE A 13 1.34 -6.48 12.52
C ILE A 13 1.80 -5.18 11.85
N LEU A 14 1.36 -4.03 12.36
CA LEU A 14 1.82 -2.74 11.86
C LEU A 14 3.34 -2.60 12.03
N ASP A 15 3.87 -2.90 13.21
CA ASP A 15 5.30 -2.79 13.50
C ASP A 15 6.14 -3.70 12.59
N GLN A 16 5.69 -4.94 12.37
CA GLN A 16 6.32 -5.86 11.42
C GLN A 16 6.26 -5.34 9.97
N ALA A 17 5.14 -4.74 9.56
CA ALA A 17 4.99 -4.17 8.22
C ALA A 17 5.94 -2.98 8.01
N LEU A 18 6.07 -2.11 9.01
CA LEU A 18 6.99 -0.98 8.99
C LEU A 18 8.44 -1.44 8.93
N GLU A 19 8.82 -2.42 9.74
CA GLU A 19 10.17 -3.01 9.73
C GLU A 19 10.48 -3.65 8.37
N ALA A 20 9.56 -4.45 7.82
CA ALA A 20 9.73 -5.12 6.54
C ALA A 20 9.94 -4.13 5.38
N CYS A 21 9.30 -2.95 5.45
CA CYS A 21 9.46 -1.88 4.46
C CYS A 21 10.54 -0.85 4.82
N GLY A 22 11.21 -0.97 5.98
CA GLY A 22 12.21 0.00 6.43
C GLY A 22 11.64 1.39 6.72
N ILE A 23 10.39 1.46 7.18
CA ILE A 23 9.65 2.70 7.43
C ILE A 23 9.78 3.10 8.90
N ASP A 24 10.10 4.37 9.17
CA ASP A 24 10.12 4.90 10.53
C ASP A 24 8.68 5.16 11.02
N LYS A 25 8.28 4.46 12.09
CA LYS A 25 6.97 4.59 12.76
C LYS A 25 6.61 6.02 13.15
N ARG A 26 7.59 6.91 13.37
CA ARG A 26 7.34 8.32 13.71
C ARG A 26 6.84 9.16 12.53
N THR A 27 6.98 8.64 11.32
CA THR A 27 6.65 9.36 10.08
C THR A 27 5.30 8.98 9.51
N ILE A 28 4.61 8.01 10.12
CA ILE A 28 3.41 7.44 9.53
C ILE A 28 2.15 8.19 9.94
N GLN A 29 1.20 8.26 9.02
CA GLN A 29 -0.14 8.76 9.25
C GLN A 29 -1.15 7.80 8.64
N ALA A 30 -2.13 7.35 9.44
CA ALA A 30 -3.22 6.54 8.91
C ALA A 30 -4.05 7.36 7.91
N LEU A 31 -4.30 6.77 6.75
CA LEU A 31 -5.22 7.30 5.75
C LEU A 31 -6.54 6.53 5.80
N ASP A 32 -7.58 7.09 5.18
CA ASP A 32 -8.84 6.35 5.05
C ASP A 32 -8.64 5.14 4.13
N GLY A 33 -9.02 3.98 4.65
CA GLY A 33 -8.77 2.68 4.04
C GLY A 33 -10.02 1.82 4.14
N PHE A 34 -10.71 1.63 3.02
CA PHE A 34 -11.99 0.91 3.01
C PHE A 34 -11.77 -0.61 3.19
N GLU A 35 -10.99 -1.23 2.30
CA GLU A 35 -10.71 -2.68 2.31
C GLU A 35 -9.29 -3.04 2.76
N ASN A 36 -8.43 -2.05 2.95
CA ASN A 36 -7.03 -2.21 3.37
C ASN A 36 -6.72 -1.23 4.50
N TYR A 37 -5.69 -1.51 5.28
CA TYR A 37 -5.08 -0.49 6.14
C TYR A 37 -4.08 0.28 5.31
N ILE A 38 -4.27 1.60 5.21
CA ILE A 38 -3.46 2.49 4.40
C ILE A 38 -2.77 3.48 5.32
N TYR A 39 -1.46 3.65 5.13
CA TYR A 39 -0.67 4.64 5.85
C TYR A 39 0.14 5.45 4.86
N GLU A 40 0.17 6.76 5.02
CA GLU A 40 1.22 7.58 4.47
C GLU A 40 2.47 7.46 5.34
N PHE A 41 3.66 7.56 4.75
CA PHE A 41 4.92 7.65 5.47
C PHE A 41 5.92 8.59 4.78
N GLN A 42 6.96 9.03 5.49
CA GLN A 42 8.07 9.79 4.90
C GLN A 42 9.30 8.88 4.78
N GLY A 43 9.68 8.56 3.54
CA GLY A 43 10.86 7.75 3.23
C GLY A 43 12.03 8.60 2.73
N PRO A 44 13.23 7.99 2.58
CA PRO A 44 14.42 8.69 2.08
C PRO A 44 14.24 9.25 0.66
N ALA A 45 13.44 8.59 -0.17
CA ALA A 45 13.14 9.00 -1.55
C ALA A 45 11.95 9.98 -1.65
N GLY A 46 11.27 10.29 -0.53
CA GLY A 46 10.07 11.11 -0.49
C GLY A 46 8.89 10.43 0.20
N PRO A 47 7.69 11.03 0.13
CA PRO A 47 6.49 10.47 0.74
C PRO A 47 6.06 9.20 0.02
N GLY A 48 5.57 8.24 0.81
CA GLY A 48 5.09 6.95 0.31
C GLY A 48 3.75 6.56 0.92
N VAL A 49 3.16 5.50 0.36
CA VAL A 49 1.94 4.88 0.84
C VAL A 49 2.20 3.41 1.13
N LEU A 50 1.96 3.00 2.37
CA LEU A 50 1.96 1.61 2.80
C LEU A 50 0.53 1.06 2.71
N ARG A 51 0.38 -0.09 2.08
CA ARG A 51 -0.88 -0.83 1.96
C ARG A 51 -0.74 -2.19 2.62
N ILE A 52 -1.58 -2.43 3.63
CA ILE A 52 -1.68 -3.72 4.33
C ILE A 52 -3.06 -4.32 4.03
N SER A 53 -3.05 -5.46 3.34
CA SER A 53 -4.23 -6.28 3.01
C SER A 53 -4.17 -7.62 3.74
N HIS A 54 -5.08 -8.54 3.45
CA HIS A 54 -5.12 -9.85 4.09
C HIS A 54 -5.48 -10.96 3.09
N CYS A 55 -4.92 -12.15 3.30
CA CYS A 55 -5.07 -13.31 2.40
C CYS A 55 -6.52 -13.77 2.18
N ILE A 56 -7.41 -13.52 3.15
CA ILE A 56 -8.86 -13.77 3.06
C ILE A 56 -9.49 -13.12 1.80
N ARG A 57 -8.93 -11.99 1.33
CA ARG A 57 -9.45 -11.23 0.19
C ARG A 57 -8.54 -11.14 -1.02
N ARG A 58 -7.26 -11.40 -0.84
CA ARG A 58 -6.23 -11.16 -1.85
C ARG A 58 -5.25 -12.31 -1.84
N ASP A 59 -4.99 -12.81 -3.04
CA ASP A 59 -3.92 -13.75 -3.26
C ASP A 59 -2.58 -12.98 -3.40
N PRO A 60 -1.48 -13.42 -2.75
CA PRO A 60 -0.18 -12.78 -2.90
C PRO A 60 0.29 -12.73 -4.36
N ASP A 61 0.02 -13.75 -5.16
CA ASP A 61 0.42 -13.81 -6.58
C ASP A 61 -0.36 -12.79 -7.42
N TRP A 62 -1.61 -12.49 -7.04
CA TRP A 62 -2.41 -11.47 -7.71
C TRP A 62 -1.89 -10.07 -7.40
N ILE A 63 -1.49 -9.81 -6.15
CA ILE A 63 -0.84 -8.55 -5.79
C ILE A 63 0.50 -8.46 -6.51
N GLN A 64 1.28 -9.53 -6.56
CA GLN A 64 2.55 -9.57 -7.28
C GLN A 64 2.36 -9.19 -8.75
N ALA A 65 1.39 -9.80 -9.44
CA ALA A 65 1.07 -9.48 -10.83
C ALA A 65 0.60 -8.02 -11.02
N GLU A 66 -0.17 -7.46 -10.09
CA GLU A 66 -0.54 -6.03 -10.07
C GLU A 66 0.71 -5.15 -10.03
N LEU A 67 1.64 -5.42 -9.10
CA LEU A 67 2.85 -4.61 -8.91
C LEU A 67 3.81 -4.73 -10.09
N ASP A 68 3.97 -5.92 -10.67
CA ASP A 68 4.80 -6.12 -11.86
C ASP A 68 4.27 -5.33 -13.06
N TRP A 69 2.94 -5.28 -13.23
CA TRP A 69 2.33 -4.49 -14.29
C TRP A 69 2.52 -2.98 -14.07
N ILE A 70 2.36 -2.49 -12.84
CA ILE A 70 2.55 -1.07 -12.52
C ILE A 70 4.02 -0.68 -12.72
N ASP A 71 4.96 -1.52 -12.28
CA ASP A 71 6.39 -1.28 -12.50
C ASP A 71 6.73 -1.27 -14.00
N TYR A 72 6.17 -2.19 -14.79
CA TYR A 72 6.30 -2.15 -16.24
C TYR A 72 5.81 -0.81 -16.81
N LEU A 73 4.63 -0.34 -16.41
CA LEU A 73 4.09 0.95 -16.87
C LEU A 73 4.98 2.14 -16.49
N TYR A 74 5.46 2.17 -15.26
CA TYR A 74 6.35 3.22 -14.77
C TYR A 74 7.63 3.29 -15.62
N ASN A 75 8.24 2.12 -15.87
CA ASN A 75 9.44 2.00 -16.70
C ASN A 75 9.21 2.38 -18.17
N HIS A 76 7.96 2.47 -18.62
CA HIS A 76 7.57 2.93 -19.95
C HIS A 76 7.01 4.36 -19.97
N GLY A 77 7.20 5.13 -18.88
CA GLY A 77 6.91 6.56 -18.83
C GLY A 77 5.44 6.91 -18.56
N VAL A 78 4.62 5.95 -18.15
CA VAL A 78 3.24 6.24 -17.74
C VAL A 78 3.23 6.83 -16.33
N GLY A 79 2.42 7.86 -16.10
CA GLY A 79 2.24 8.49 -14.79
C GLY A 79 1.48 7.60 -13.81
N VAL A 80 2.18 6.68 -13.16
CA VAL A 80 1.67 5.82 -12.10
C VAL A 80 2.52 5.95 -10.83
N SER A 81 1.93 5.64 -9.67
CA SER A 81 2.69 5.51 -8.43
C SER A 81 3.57 4.26 -8.49
N GLN A 82 4.88 4.45 -8.46
CA GLN A 82 5.84 3.34 -8.53
C GLN A 82 5.71 2.44 -7.29
N PRO A 83 5.66 1.10 -7.44
CA PRO A 83 5.78 0.21 -6.30
C PRO A 83 7.18 0.31 -5.69
N LEU A 84 7.26 0.13 -4.38
CA LEU A 84 8.51 0.15 -3.62
C LEU A 84 8.85 -1.25 -3.12
N ARG A 85 10.13 -1.61 -3.23
CA ARG A 85 10.66 -2.87 -2.71
C ARG A 85 10.79 -2.81 -1.20
N SER A 86 10.50 -3.92 -0.53
CA SER A 86 10.80 -4.15 0.88
C SER A 86 12.31 -4.16 1.14
N VAL A 87 12.71 -4.20 2.42
CA VAL A 87 14.12 -4.38 2.83
C VAL A 87 14.71 -5.66 2.25
N GLN A 88 13.90 -6.70 2.05
CA GLN A 88 14.34 -7.97 1.46
C GLN A 88 14.27 -7.98 -0.08
N GLY A 89 13.95 -6.84 -0.71
CA GLY A 89 13.85 -6.75 -2.16
C GLY A 89 12.59 -7.41 -2.74
N LYS A 90 11.55 -7.65 -1.94
CA LYS A 90 10.26 -8.18 -2.42
C LYS A 90 9.29 -7.05 -2.72
N TRP A 91 8.35 -7.31 -3.61
CA TRP A 91 7.22 -6.40 -3.84
C TRP A 91 6.11 -6.58 -2.81
N VAL A 92 5.90 -7.82 -2.37
CA VAL A 92 4.88 -8.19 -1.39
C VAL A 92 5.55 -8.94 -0.25
N GLU A 93 5.37 -8.48 0.97
CA GLU A 93 5.73 -9.22 2.18
C GLU A 93 4.48 -9.88 2.77
N SER A 94 4.66 -11.08 3.31
CA SER A 94 3.60 -11.83 4.00
C SER A 94 3.93 -11.92 5.48
N LEU A 95 3.03 -11.46 6.33
CA LEU A 95 3.19 -11.44 7.78
C LEU A 95 2.15 -12.37 8.40
N GLU A 96 2.58 -13.39 9.14
CA GLU A 96 1.66 -14.33 9.78
C GLU A 96 0.74 -13.61 10.77
N ASP A 97 -0.56 -13.94 10.75
CA ASP A 97 -1.56 -13.37 11.66
C ASP A 97 -1.61 -14.08 13.03
N GLY A 98 -0.78 -15.10 13.23
CA GLY A 98 -0.73 -15.92 14.45
C GLY A 98 -1.86 -16.93 14.58
N VAL A 99 -2.70 -17.09 13.55
CA VAL A 99 -3.83 -18.04 13.52
C VAL A 99 -3.66 -19.02 12.36
N ASP A 100 -4.11 -18.63 11.17
CA ASP A 100 -4.08 -19.44 9.94
C ASP A 100 -4.36 -18.49 8.77
N GLY A 101 -3.46 -17.52 8.61
CA GLY A 101 -3.60 -16.44 7.66
C GLY A 101 -2.37 -15.54 7.68
N PHE A 102 -2.35 -14.63 6.73
CA PHE A 102 -1.27 -13.67 6.62
C PHE A 102 -1.78 -12.32 6.10
N PHE A 103 -1.20 -11.26 6.66
CA PHE A 103 -1.30 -9.92 6.12
C PHE A 103 -0.32 -9.77 4.95
N LEU A 104 -0.77 -9.05 3.93
CA LEU A 104 -0.02 -8.80 2.71
C LEU A 104 0.37 -7.33 2.67
N VAL A 105 1.66 -7.06 2.64
CA VAL A 105 2.22 -5.71 2.74
C VAL A 105 2.85 -5.32 1.40
N SER A 106 2.47 -4.15 0.90
CA SER A 106 3.03 -3.52 -0.30
C SER A 106 3.19 -2.03 -0.04
N ALA A 107 4.18 -1.40 -0.67
CA ALA A 107 4.43 0.03 -0.54
C ALA A 107 4.56 0.68 -1.92
N PHE A 108 4.27 1.98 -1.99
CA PHE A 108 4.27 2.76 -3.23
C PHE A 108 4.81 4.16 -2.98
N GLU A 109 5.36 4.80 -4.00
CA GLU A 109 5.56 6.25 -3.99
C GLU A 109 4.20 6.96 -3.92
N LYS A 110 4.10 7.99 -3.07
CA LYS A 110 2.90 8.81 -3.03
C LYS A 110 2.84 9.67 -4.30
N ALA A 111 1.72 9.58 -5.01
CA ALA A 111 1.49 10.41 -6.20
C ALA A 111 1.62 11.90 -5.86
N ARG A 112 2.26 12.67 -6.74
CA ARG A 112 2.36 14.12 -6.59
C ARG A 112 1.03 14.78 -6.93
N GLY A 113 0.75 15.90 -6.25
CA GLY A 113 -0.49 16.65 -6.42
C GLY A 113 -1.54 16.27 -5.39
N GLU A 114 -2.76 16.71 -5.62
CA GLU A 114 -3.88 16.54 -4.69
C GLU A 114 -5.09 15.92 -5.41
N PRO A 115 -5.94 15.17 -4.70
CA PRO A 115 -7.20 14.70 -5.26
C PRO A 115 -7.99 15.88 -5.84
N HIS A 116 -8.47 15.74 -7.07
CA HIS A 116 -9.32 16.76 -7.66
C HIS A 116 -10.64 16.86 -6.87
N ARG A 117 -10.82 17.98 -6.17
CA ARG A 117 -12.08 18.35 -5.50
C ARG A 117 -12.70 19.43 -6.39
N GLY A 118 -13.61 19.06 -7.29
CA GLY A 118 -14.05 19.93 -8.40
C GLY A 118 -14.67 21.28 -8.01
N PRO A 119 -15.13 22.12 -8.97
CA PRO A 119 -14.93 22.04 -10.41
C PRO A 119 -13.77 22.95 -10.90
N ASP A 120 -12.95 22.40 -11.80
CA ASP A 120 -12.43 23.11 -12.99
C ASP A 120 -12.88 22.35 -14.25
N TRP A 121 -14.09 21.80 -14.24
CA TRP A 121 -14.70 21.22 -15.44
C TRP A 121 -15.35 22.37 -16.21
N PRO A 122 -14.89 22.75 -17.42
CA PRO A 122 -15.67 23.66 -18.25
C PRO A 122 -17.01 22.99 -18.55
N ASP A 123 -18.11 23.71 -18.33
CA ASP A 123 -19.43 23.26 -18.73
C ASP A 123 -19.41 22.85 -20.22
N GLY A 124 -19.75 21.60 -20.53
CA GLY A 124 -19.97 21.16 -21.93
C GLY A 124 -19.25 19.91 -22.43
N LEU A 125 -18.68 19.06 -21.57
CA LEU A 125 -18.19 17.73 -21.96
C LEU A 125 -19.13 16.62 -21.46
N LEU A 126 -20.36 16.61 -21.97
CA LEU A 126 -21.24 15.45 -22.16
C LEU A 126 -22.14 15.71 -23.37
#